data_AF-A0A8T5B0B8-F1
#
_entry.id   AF-A0A8T5B0B8-F1
#
_cell.length_a   1.000
_cell.length_b   1.000
_cell.length_c   1.000
_cell.angle_alpha   90.00
_cell.angle_beta   90.00
_cell.angle_gamma   90.00
#
_symmetry.space_group_name_H-M   'P 1'
#
loop_
_entity.id
_entity.type
_entity.pdbx_description
1 polymer ?
#
loop_
_entity_poly.entity_id
_entity_poly.type
_entity_poly.pdbx_seq_one_letter_code
_entity_poly.pdbx_strand_id
1 'polypeptide(L)'
;MDVIIDYEAIEGFVIVGQALISLLENEFEQVIWKSREYIVKGDKWYVYDIIGERSLGYALVDHFDETPPWFKWFLKDENKWVRRSVGVAIHFFGKRVLDKPDRTKTLEID
;
A
#
# COMPACT_ATOMS: atom_id res chain seq x y z
N MET A 1 -15.13 6.39 4.27
CA MET A 1 -14.52 6.36 2.93
C MET A 1 -15.28 5.45 1.97
N ASP A 2 -15.97 4.43 2.47
CA ASP A 2 -16.72 3.44 1.66
C ASP A 2 -17.66 4.06 0.62
N VAL A 3 -18.45 5.09 1.00
CA VAL A 3 -19.38 5.78 0.06
C VAL A 3 -18.69 6.41 -1.15
N ILE A 4 -17.42 6.81 -1.02
CA ILE A 4 -16.63 7.36 -2.13
C ILE A 4 -16.18 6.23 -3.07
N ILE A 5 -15.82 5.07 -2.51
CA ILE A 5 -15.47 3.88 -3.28
C ILE A 5 -16.69 3.28 -3.99
N ASP A 6 -17.87 3.36 -3.37
CA ASP A 6 -19.15 2.91 -3.96
C ASP A 6 -19.54 3.67 -5.23
N TYR A 7 -18.99 4.87 -5.45
CA TYR A 7 -19.19 5.60 -6.70
C TYR A 7 -18.40 5.01 -7.89
N GLU A 8 -17.47 4.07 -7.63
CA GLU A 8 -16.68 3.33 -8.62
C GLU A 8 -15.87 4.17 -9.61
N ALA A 9 -15.65 5.45 -9.30
CA ALA A 9 -14.83 6.35 -10.10
C ALA A 9 -13.36 6.27 -9.71
N ILE A 10 -12.47 6.44 -10.69
CA ILE A 10 -11.00 6.41 -10.50
C ILE A 10 -10.58 7.44 -9.45
N GLU A 11 -11.17 8.63 -9.53
CA GLU A 11 -10.95 9.76 -8.63
C GLU A 11 -11.31 9.41 -7.18
N GLY A 12 -12.32 8.56 -6.98
CA GLY A 12 -12.71 8.08 -5.66
C GLY A 12 -11.59 7.29 -4.99
N PHE A 13 -10.95 6.37 -5.72
CA PHE A 13 -9.80 5.61 -5.22
C PHE A 13 -8.59 6.51 -4.96
N VAL A 14 -8.39 7.57 -5.77
CA VAL A 14 -7.31 8.55 -5.53
C VAL A 14 -7.54 9.30 -4.22
N ILE A 15 -8.76 9.82 -4.00
CA ILE A 15 -9.12 10.56 -2.79
C ILE A 15 -8.99 9.66 -1.57
N VAL A 16 -9.53 8.45 -1.63
CA VAL A 16 -9.50 7.49 -0.51
C VAL A 16 -8.08 7.03 -0.24
N GLY A 17 -7.28 6.70 -1.26
CA GLY A 17 -5.89 6.33 -1.09
C GLY A 17 -5.08 7.44 -0.39
N GLN A 18 -5.36 8.70 -0.72
CA GLN A 18 -4.72 9.84 -0.05
C GLN A 18 -5.17 10.01 1.41
N ALA A 19 -6.47 9.85 1.66
CA ALA A 19 -7.03 9.95 3.01
C ALA A 19 -6.50 8.83 3.92
N LEU A 20 -6.33 7.62 3.39
CA LEU A 20 -5.74 6.50 4.12
C LEU A 20 -4.30 6.78 4.59
N ILE A 21 -3.49 7.52 3.81
CA ILE A 21 -2.14 7.92 4.23
C ILE A 21 -2.22 8.75 5.51
N SER A 22 -3.14 9.72 5.59
CA SER A 22 -3.30 10.59 6.76
C SER A 22 -3.76 9.85 8.02
N LEU A 23 -4.23 8.61 7.89
CA LEU A 23 -4.66 7.77 9.01
C LEU A 23 -3.60 6.76 9.45
N LEU A 24 -2.52 6.55 8.69
CA LEU A 24 -1.52 5.52 8.96
C LEU A 24 -0.92 5.61 10.36
N GLU A 25 -0.63 6.82 10.83
CA GLU A 25 0.01 7.05 12.13
C GLU A 25 -0.82 6.52 13.31
N ASN A 26 -2.14 6.63 13.23
CA ASN A 26 -3.05 6.31 14.34
C ASN A 26 -3.83 5.01 14.11
N GLU A 27 -4.00 4.57 12.87
CA GLU A 27 -4.93 3.51 12.46
C GLU A 27 -4.28 2.51 11.49
N PHE A 28 -2.98 2.25 11.65
CA PHE A 28 -2.17 1.43 10.73
C PHE A 28 -2.86 0.16 10.25
N GLU A 29 -3.24 -0.74 11.17
CA GLU A 29 -3.85 -2.02 10.82
C GLU A 29 -5.18 -1.85 10.05
N GLN A 30 -6.02 -0.89 10.46
CA GLN A 30 -7.28 -0.61 9.77
C GLN A 30 -7.02 -0.07 8.36
N VAL A 31 -5.99 0.77 8.18
CA VAL A 31 -5.59 1.25 6.86
C VAL A 31 -5.14 0.10 5.96
N ILE A 32 -4.34 -0.84 6.46
CA ILE A 32 -3.91 -2.01 5.69
C ILE A 32 -5.12 -2.87 5.27
N TRP A 33 -6.04 -3.14 6.20
CA TRP A 33 -7.27 -3.89 5.90
C TRP A 33 -8.16 -3.19 4.88
N LYS A 34 -8.40 -1.88 5.05
CA LYS A 34 -9.20 -1.10 4.09
C LYS A 34 -8.54 -1.00 2.72
N SER A 35 -7.22 -0.92 2.68
CA SER A 35 -6.48 -0.95 1.42
C SER A 35 -6.75 -2.26 0.66
N ARG A 36 -6.71 -3.41 1.34
CA ARG A 36 -7.08 -4.70 0.75
C ARG A 36 -8.54 -4.71 0.30
N GLU A 37 -9.46 -4.30 1.16
CA GLU A 37 -10.90 -4.26 0.86
C GLU A 37 -11.18 -3.47 -0.42
N TYR A 38 -10.60 -2.28 -0.54
CA TYR A 38 -10.80 -1.41 -1.70
C TYR A 38 -10.14 -1.93 -2.97
N ILE A 39 -8.99 -2.62 -2.86
CA ILE A 39 -8.39 -3.32 -4.00
C ILE A 39 -9.31 -4.43 -4.51
N VAL A 40 -9.84 -5.25 -3.60
CA VAL A 40 -10.76 -6.34 -3.95
C VAL A 40 -12.04 -5.79 -4.58
N LYS A 41 -12.61 -4.73 -3.99
CA LYS A 41 -13.85 -4.10 -4.46
C LYS A 41 -13.68 -3.43 -5.83
N GLY A 42 -12.56 -2.76 -6.05
CA GLY A 42 -12.32 -2.03 -7.30
C GLY A 42 -11.96 -2.92 -8.50
N ASP A 43 -11.46 -4.15 -8.26
CA ASP A 43 -11.16 -5.23 -9.23
C ASP A 43 -10.60 -4.80 -10.60
N LYS A 44 -9.82 -3.72 -10.63
CA LYS A 44 -9.24 -3.13 -11.84
C LYS A 44 -7.78 -2.83 -11.62
N TRP A 45 -7.00 -2.88 -12.70
CA TRP A 45 -5.55 -2.76 -12.63
C TRP A 45 -5.11 -1.42 -11.99
N TYR A 46 -5.78 -0.33 -12.35
CA TYR A 46 -5.44 0.99 -11.84
C TYR A 46 -5.74 1.13 -10.33
N VAL A 47 -6.65 0.33 -9.78
CA VAL A 47 -7.02 0.43 -8.36
C VAL A 47 -5.87 -0.05 -7.48
N TYR A 48 -5.27 -1.20 -7.82
CA TYR A 48 -4.14 -1.71 -7.07
C TYR A 48 -2.89 -0.85 -7.26
N ASP A 49 -2.71 -0.20 -8.41
CA ASP A 49 -1.66 0.81 -8.61
C ASP A 49 -1.89 2.02 -7.69
N ILE A 50 -3.12 2.58 -7.70
CA ILE A 50 -3.47 3.76 -6.91
C ILE A 50 -3.28 3.53 -5.40
N ILE A 51 -3.81 2.41 -4.88
CA ILE A 51 -3.72 2.05 -3.46
C ILE A 51 -2.31 1.58 -3.09
N GLY A 52 -1.66 0.83 -3.99
CA GLY A 52 -0.31 0.32 -3.83
C GLY A 52 0.74 1.42 -3.67
N GLU A 53 0.71 2.45 -4.52
CA GLU A 53 1.63 3.60 -4.40
C GLU A 53 1.28 4.53 -3.24
N ARG A 54 0.04 4.49 -2.76
CA ARG A 54 -0.43 5.34 -1.65
C ARG A 54 -0.34 4.59 -0.33
N SER A 55 -1.47 4.21 0.25
CA SER A 55 -1.53 3.69 1.62
C SER A 55 -0.53 2.56 1.89
N LEU A 56 -0.35 1.62 0.96
CA LEU A 56 0.61 0.52 1.15
C LEU A 56 2.07 0.96 0.97
N GLY A 57 2.34 1.81 -0.02
CA GLY A 57 3.67 2.36 -0.27
C GLY A 57 4.16 3.24 0.88
N TYR A 58 3.30 4.13 1.38
CA TYR A 58 3.60 4.96 2.55
C TYR A 58 3.66 4.16 3.84
N ALA A 59 2.81 3.14 4.03
CA ALA A 59 2.96 2.20 5.14
C ALA A 59 4.38 1.62 5.18
N LEU A 60 4.91 1.17 4.04
CA LEU A 60 6.27 0.62 3.98
C LEU A 60 7.36 1.68 4.23
N VAL A 61 7.15 2.94 3.81
CA VAL A 61 8.11 4.04 4.01
C VAL A 61 8.16 4.53 5.45
N ASP A 62 7.01 4.62 6.12
CA ASP A 62 6.85 5.27 7.42
C ASP A 62 6.77 4.25 8.58
N HIS A 63 6.31 3.03 8.30
CA HIS A 63 6.11 1.93 9.26
C HIS A 63 6.79 0.65 8.76
N PHE A 64 8.09 0.73 8.46
CA PHE A 64 8.82 -0.37 7.82
C PHE A 64 8.82 -1.66 8.65
N ASP A 65 8.94 -1.60 9.97
CA ASP A 65 9.01 -2.83 10.79
C ASP A 65 7.65 -3.54 10.87
N GLU A 66 6.55 -2.80 10.76
CA GLU A 66 5.18 -3.30 10.87
C GLU A 66 4.62 -3.82 9.54
N THR A 67 5.10 -3.31 8.41
CA THR A 67 4.50 -3.57 7.08
C THR A 67 4.85 -4.93 6.43
N PRO A 68 6.10 -5.45 6.49
CA PRO A 68 6.49 -6.70 5.84
C PRO A 68 5.68 -7.95 6.26
N PRO A 69 5.27 -8.12 7.54
CA PRO A 69 4.36 -9.20 7.92
C PRO A 69 3.03 -9.17 7.14
N TRP A 70 2.44 -7.98 6.96
CA TRP A 70 1.22 -7.81 6.14
C TRP A 70 1.47 -8.12 4.68
N PHE A 71 2.61 -7.71 4.12
CA PHE A 71 2.93 -8.00 2.72
C PHE A 71 3.17 -9.48 2.47
N LYS A 72 3.80 -10.20 3.41
CA LYS A 72 3.90 -11.67 3.37
C LYS A 72 2.53 -12.33 3.34
N TRP A 73 1.56 -11.76 4.06
CA TRP A 73 0.18 -12.22 4.03
C TRP A 73 -0.51 -11.87 2.69
N PHE A 74 -0.37 -10.64 2.19
CA PHE A 74 -0.94 -10.20 0.90
C PHE A 74 -0.41 -11.01 -0.28
N LEU A 75 0.85 -11.45 -0.27
CA LEU A 75 1.43 -12.30 -1.32
C LEU A 75 0.74 -13.67 -1.41
N LYS A 76 0.05 -14.10 -0.36
CA LYS A 76 -0.74 -15.35 -0.32
C LYS A 76 -2.24 -15.12 -0.50
N ASP A 77 -2.67 -13.87 -0.69
CA ASP A 77 -4.07 -13.52 -0.86
C ASP A 77 -4.67 -14.23 -2.08
N GLU A 78 -5.94 -14.58 -2.06
CA GLU A 78 -6.63 -15.19 -3.20
C GLU A 78 -6.82 -14.20 -4.36
N ASN A 79 -6.97 -12.91 -4.06
CA ASN A 79 -7.13 -11.87 -5.05
C ASN A 79 -5.79 -11.49 -5.68
N LYS A 80 -5.71 -11.61 -7.01
CA LYS A 80 -4.47 -11.33 -7.78
C LYS A 80 -4.01 -9.88 -7.68
N TRP A 81 -4.92 -8.94 -7.48
CA TRP A 81 -4.61 -7.51 -7.39
C TRP A 81 -4.02 -7.15 -6.02
N VAL A 82 -4.48 -7.80 -4.95
CA VAL A 82 -3.85 -7.70 -3.62
C VAL A 82 -2.42 -8.23 -3.66
N ARG A 83 -2.19 -9.37 -4.33
CA ARG A 83 -0.81 -9.86 -4.55
C ARG A 83 0.05 -8.87 -5.35
N ARG A 84 -0.51 -8.26 -6.39
CA ARG A 84 0.21 -7.30 -7.25
C ARG A 84 0.52 -5.97 -6.56
N SER A 85 -0.36 -5.48 -5.67
CA SER A 85 -0.14 -4.20 -4.98
C SER A 85 1.11 -4.21 -4.11
N VAL A 86 1.55 -5.37 -3.62
CA VAL A 86 2.82 -5.52 -2.90
C VAL A 86 4.01 -5.09 -3.76
N GLY A 87 4.03 -5.49 -5.03
CA GLY A 87 5.09 -5.10 -5.97
C GLY A 87 5.10 -3.60 -6.23
N VAL A 88 3.91 -2.99 -6.33
CA VAL A 88 3.76 -1.53 -6.49
C VAL A 88 4.27 -0.79 -5.27
N ALA A 89 3.89 -1.22 -4.06
CA ALA A 89 4.34 -0.61 -2.81
C ALA A 89 5.87 -0.69 -2.64
N ILE A 90 6.49 -1.83 -3.00
CA ILE A 90 7.95 -2.00 -2.98
C ILE A 90 8.63 -1.10 -4.02
N HIS A 91 8.09 -1.01 -5.24
CA HIS A 91 8.61 -0.11 -6.28
C HIS A 91 8.55 1.35 -5.85
N PHE A 92 7.44 1.75 -5.24
CA PHE A 92 7.26 3.08 -4.66
C PHE A 92 8.26 3.35 -3.53
N PHE A 93 8.39 2.41 -2.58
CA PHE A 93 9.34 2.50 -1.48
C PHE A 93 10.77 2.70 -1.98
N GLY A 94 11.22 1.86 -2.93
CA GLY A 94 12.56 1.95 -3.52
C GLY A 94 12.86 3.36 -4.01
N LYS A 95 11.99 3.94 -4.85
CA LYS A 95 12.15 5.33 -5.35
C LYS A 95 12.29 6.39 -4.26
N ARG A 96 11.72 6.16 -3.06
CA ARG A 96 11.69 7.13 -1.96
C ARG A 96 12.86 6.97 -0.98
N VAL A 97 13.49 5.80 -0.94
CA VAL A 97 14.60 5.51 -0.02
C VAL A 97 15.96 5.46 -0.69
N LEU A 98 16.04 5.35 -2.04
CA LEU A 98 17.31 5.26 -2.78
C LEU A 98 18.34 6.37 -2.42
N ASP A 99 17.89 7.59 -2.14
CA ASP A 99 18.76 8.72 -1.77
C ASP A 99 18.84 8.95 -0.25
N LYS A 100 18.43 7.97 0.56
CA LYS A 100 18.43 8.04 2.03
C LYS A 100 19.23 6.88 2.62
N PRO A 101 20.57 7.01 2.70
CA PRO A 101 21.47 5.94 3.14
C PRO A 101 21.09 5.32 4.49
N ASP A 102 20.60 6.14 5.43
CA ASP A 102 20.18 5.69 6.76
C ASP A 102 19.00 4.70 6.74
N ARG A 103 18.21 4.71 5.66
CA ARG A 103 17.05 3.83 5.42
C ARG A 103 17.33 2.72 4.42
N THR A 104 18.50 2.72 3.78
CA THR A 104 18.95 1.70 2.83
C THR A 104 20.30 1.15 3.28
N LYS A 105 20.37 0.59 4.49
CA LYS A 105 21.56 -0.15 4.91
C LYS A 105 21.79 -1.28 3.91
N THR A 106 22.88 -1.17 3.16
CA THR A 106 23.39 -2.23 2.29
C THR A 106 23.57 -3.47 3.14
N LEU A 107 23.06 -4.61 2.70
CA LEU A 107 23.44 -5.88 3.29
C LEU A 107 24.94 -6.04 3.05
N GLU A 108 25.74 -5.91 4.10
CA GLU A 108 27.09 -6.49 4.10
C GLU A 108 26.86 -8.01 4.11
N ILE A 109 27.09 -8.61 2.95
CA ILE A 109 27.11 -10.06 2.81
C ILE A 109 28.54 -10.46 3.18
N ASP A 110 28.69 -11.03 4.37
CA ASP A 110 29.90 -11.77 4.77
C ASP A 110 30.14 -13.00 3.88
#